data_AF-A0A7Z1N076-F1
#
_entry.id   AF-A0A7Z1N076-F1
#
_cell.length_a   1.000
_cell.length_b   1.000
_cell.length_c   1.000
_cell.angle_alpha   90.00
_cell.angle_beta   90.00
_cell.angle_gamma   90.00
#
_symmetry.space_group_name_H-M   'P 1'
#
loop_
_entity.id
_entity.type
_entity.pdbx_description
1 polymer ?
#
loop_
_entity_poly.entity_id
_entity_poly.type
_entity_poly.pdbx_seq_one_letter_code
_entity_poly.pdbx_strand_id
1 'polypeptide(L)'
;MKTKSETAFNGVVILTLALIIVKILSAIYRIPYQNVLGDEGLYAYQQIYPVVALGVILSMNAIPSAVTQVIGVNRSDEVYTRVMFRLQCIGFIVFILLFMFANMITRWMGDSNLAPMLKMASFSFILIGVLGVLRGFYQSKQVMTIPAISQVIEQVIRVSLIIVAIIMFS
;
A
#
# COMPACT_ATOMS: atom_id res chain seq x y z
N MET A 1 6.07 20.53 -28.54
CA MET A 1 4.82 20.31 -27.79
C MET A 1 4.60 18.81 -27.72
N LYS A 2 4.72 18.16 -26.55
CA LYS A 2 4.62 16.69 -26.47
C LYS A 2 3.17 16.25 -26.71
N THR A 3 2.98 15.21 -27.52
CA THR A 3 1.65 14.69 -27.82
C THR A 3 1.03 14.00 -26.60
N LYS A 4 -0.29 13.90 -26.55
CA LYS A 4 -1.00 13.29 -25.41
C LYS A 4 -0.59 11.83 -25.17
N SER A 5 -0.22 11.09 -26.24
CA SER A 5 0.31 9.73 -26.16
C SER A 5 1.73 9.68 -25.59
N GLU A 6 2.61 10.62 -25.96
CA GLU A 6 3.97 10.71 -25.42
C GLU A 6 3.98 10.99 -23.91
N THR A 7 3.08 11.85 -23.42
CA THR A 7 2.98 12.15 -21.98
C THR A 7 2.45 10.94 -21.19
N ALA A 8 1.46 10.23 -21.73
CA ALA A 8 0.94 9.01 -21.12
C ALA A 8 2.00 7.88 -21.09
N PHE A 9 2.72 7.67 -22.19
CA PHE A 9 3.79 6.66 -22.29
C PHE A 9 4.91 6.95 -21.29
N ASN A 10 5.39 8.19 -21.22
CA ASN A 10 6.40 8.61 -20.24
C ASN A 10 5.90 8.41 -18.79
N GLY A 11 4.61 8.66 -18.54
CA GLY A 11 3.99 8.43 -17.25
C GLY A 11 3.99 6.95 -16.81
N VAL A 12 3.65 6.04 -17.73
CA VAL A 12 3.70 4.60 -17.49
C VAL A 12 5.13 4.12 -17.20
N VAL A 13 6.11 4.62 -17.94
CA VAL A 13 7.53 4.28 -17.72
C VAL A 13 7.97 4.69 -16.31
N ILE A 14 7.62 5.90 -15.87
CA ILE A 14 7.98 6.39 -14.52
C ILE A 14 7.34 5.54 -13.41
N LEU A 15 6.06 5.20 -13.53
CA LEU A 15 5.38 4.32 -12.56
C LEU A 15 5.99 2.92 -12.56
N THR A 16 6.36 2.40 -13.72
CA THR A 16 6.99 1.08 -13.85
C THR A 16 8.37 1.06 -13.18
N LEU A 17 9.17 2.11 -13.38
CA LEU A 17 10.47 2.25 -12.69
C LEU A 17 10.30 2.32 -11.17
N ALA A 18 9.32 3.09 -10.68
CA ALA A 18 9.01 3.13 -9.26
C ALA A 18 8.62 1.75 -8.71
N LEU A 19 7.80 0.99 -9.44
CA LEU A 19 7.41 -0.37 -9.05
C LEU A 19 8.62 -1.31 -8.98
N ILE A 20 9.57 -1.20 -9.92
CA ILE A 20 10.81 -1.98 -9.91
C ILE A 20 11.63 -1.64 -8.66
N ILE A 21 11.81 -0.35 -8.35
CA ILE A 21 12.53 0.09 -7.15
C ILE A 21 11.85 -0.47 -5.90
N VAL A 22 10.52 -0.39 -5.81
CA VAL A 22 9.75 -0.93 -4.68
C VAL A 22 9.96 -2.43 -4.52
N LYS A 23 9.96 -3.19 -5.63
CA LYS A 23 10.23 -4.64 -5.60
C LYS A 23 11.66 -4.95 -5.16
N ILE A 24 12.66 -4.21 -5.63
CA ILE A 24 14.06 -4.38 -5.22
C ILE A 24 14.21 -4.12 -3.72
N LEU A 25 13.69 -2.98 -3.23
CA LEU A 25 13.68 -2.66 -1.80
C LEU A 25 12.98 -3.75 -0.99
N SER A 26 11.92 -4.33 -1.55
CA SER A 26 11.18 -5.43 -0.89
C SER A 26 11.99 -6.71 -0.77
N ALA A 27 12.79 -7.04 -1.80
CA ALA A 27 13.69 -8.18 -1.76
C ALA A 27 14.82 -7.96 -0.74
N ILE A 28 15.35 -6.74 -0.66
CA ILE A 28 16.47 -6.38 0.22
C ILE A 28 16.14 -6.61 1.69
N TYR A 29 14.95 -6.22 2.18
CA TYR A 29 14.62 -6.44 3.59
C TYR A 29 14.28 -7.89 3.92
N ARG A 30 13.86 -8.68 2.92
CA ARG A 30 13.40 -10.05 3.16
C ARG A 30 14.53 -10.99 3.55
N ILE A 31 15.73 -10.78 3.00
CA ILE A 31 16.94 -11.55 3.32
C ILE A 31 17.35 -11.41 4.81
N PRO A 32 17.60 -10.19 5.35
CA PRO A 32 17.94 -10.03 6.76
C PRO A 32 16.78 -10.41 7.68
N TYR A 33 15.53 -10.17 7.27
CA TYR A 33 14.35 -10.61 8.03
C TYR A 33 14.35 -12.14 8.25
N GLN A 34 14.59 -12.92 7.20
CA GLN A 34 14.69 -14.38 7.31
C GLN A 34 15.93 -14.82 8.11
N ASN A 35 17.08 -14.17 7.90
CA ASN A 35 18.31 -14.54 8.61
C ASN A 35 18.23 -14.32 10.13
N VAL A 36 17.48 -13.30 10.58
CA VAL A 36 17.34 -12.98 12.00
C VAL A 36 16.20 -13.76 12.65
N LEU A 37 15.04 -13.83 12.01
CA LEU A 37 13.83 -14.41 12.61
C LEU A 37 13.64 -15.90 12.28
N GLY A 38 14.50 -16.47 11.44
CA GLY A 38 14.45 -17.86 11.02
C GLY A 38 13.18 -18.23 10.24
N ASP A 39 12.92 -19.53 10.15
CA ASP A 39 11.81 -20.07 9.37
C ASP A 39 10.44 -19.75 9.99
N GLU A 40 10.34 -19.65 11.32
CA GLU A 40 9.10 -19.26 12.00
C GLU A 40 8.71 -17.81 11.72
N GLY A 41 9.67 -16.88 11.76
CA GLY A 41 9.41 -15.48 11.42
C GLY A 41 9.00 -15.30 9.96
N LEU A 42 9.63 -16.06 9.05
CA LEU A 42 9.28 -16.08 7.64
C LEU A 42 7.88 -16.66 7.39
N TYR A 43 7.52 -17.75 8.08
CA TYR A 43 6.18 -18.33 8.05
C TYR A 43 5.13 -17.28 8.45
N ALA A 44 5.33 -16.62 9.59
CA ALA A 44 4.40 -15.62 10.10
C ALA A 44 4.26 -14.43 9.13
N TYR A 45 5.37 -13.98 8.54
CA TYR A 45 5.37 -12.99 7.47
C TYR A 45 4.55 -13.44 6.26
N GLN A 46 4.75 -14.66 5.76
CA GLN A 46 4.05 -15.18 4.58
C GLN A 46 2.53 -15.32 4.81
N GLN A 47 2.11 -15.67 6.02
CA GLN A 47 0.68 -15.78 6.35
C GLN A 47 -0.02 -14.42 6.39
N ILE A 48 0.65 -13.39 6.92
CA ILE A 48 0.06 -12.05 7.09
C ILE A 48 0.23 -11.16 5.87
N TYR A 49 1.30 -11.37 5.08
CA TYR A 49 1.62 -10.53 3.93
C TYR A 49 0.47 -10.39 2.91
N PRO A 50 -0.32 -11.42 2.56
CA PRO A 50 -1.46 -11.28 1.66
C PRO A 50 -2.46 -10.20 2.11
N VAL A 51 -2.72 -10.08 3.41
CA VAL A 51 -3.64 -9.07 3.96
C VAL A 51 -3.08 -7.66 3.74
N VAL A 52 -1.80 -7.44 4.02
CA VAL A 52 -1.13 -6.16 3.77
C VAL A 52 -1.09 -5.85 2.27
N ALA A 53 -0.78 -6.86 1.46
CA ALA A 53 -0.67 -6.72 0.01
C ALA A 53 -1.99 -6.26 -0.61
N LEU A 54 -3.14 -6.74 -0.11
CA LEU A 54 -4.45 -6.25 -0.56
C LEU A 54 -4.61 -4.75 -0.35
N GLY A 55 -4.29 -4.25 0.85
CA GLY A 55 -4.39 -2.81 1.15
C GLY A 55 -3.46 -1.96 0.28
N VAL A 56 -2.23 -2.45 0.05
CA VAL A 56 -1.25 -1.81 -0.82
C VAL A 56 -1.75 -1.79 -2.27
N ILE A 57 -2.23 -2.91 -2.82
CA ILE A 57 -2.74 -2.99 -4.19
C ILE A 57 -3.94 -2.05 -4.39
N LEU A 58 -4.85 -1.98 -3.41
CA LEU A 58 -6.01 -1.08 -3.46
C LEU A 58 -5.58 0.39 -3.55
N SER A 59 -4.66 0.82 -2.67
CA SER A 59 -4.19 2.21 -2.61
C SER A 59 -3.23 2.60 -3.74
N MET A 60 -2.53 1.63 -4.35
CA MET A 60 -1.57 1.89 -5.42
C MET A 60 -2.18 1.80 -6.83
N ASN A 61 -3.13 0.89 -7.04
CA ASN A 61 -3.62 0.55 -8.38
C ASN A 61 -5.12 0.72 -8.51
N ALA A 62 -5.91 0.02 -7.69
CA ALA A 62 -7.36 -0.08 -7.91
C ALA A 62 -8.08 1.26 -7.72
N ILE A 63 -7.85 1.92 -6.57
CA ILE A 63 -8.48 3.21 -6.27
C ILE A 63 -8.00 4.32 -7.22
N PRO A 64 -6.68 4.53 -7.43
CA PRO A 64 -6.21 5.58 -8.34
C PRO A 64 -6.74 5.44 -9.78
N SER A 65 -6.80 4.19 -10.28
CA SER A 65 -7.34 3.90 -11.61
C SER A 65 -8.84 4.19 -11.69
N ALA A 66 -9.62 3.73 -10.71
CA ALA A 66 -11.06 4.02 -10.64
C ALA A 66 -11.34 5.53 -10.53
N VAL A 67 -10.59 6.24 -9.68
CA VAL A 67 -10.69 7.71 -9.54
C VAL A 67 -10.39 8.41 -10.86
N THR A 68 -9.36 7.98 -11.57
CA THR A 68 -9.00 8.55 -12.88
C THR A 68 -10.10 8.35 -13.92
N GLN A 69 -10.73 7.18 -13.95
CA GLN A 69 -11.79 6.83 -14.91
C GLN A 69 -13.13 7.49 -14.59
N VAL A 70 -13.51 7.56 -13.31
CA VAL A 70 -14.84 8.02 -12.87
C VAL A 70 -14.91 9.54 -12.68
N ILE A 71 -13.88 10.14 -12.07
CA ILE A 71 -13.88 11.57 -11.75
C ILE A 71 -13.31 12.39 -12.93
N GLY A 72 -12.25 11.91 -13.58
CA GLY A 72 -11.60 12.63 -14.68
C GLY A 72 -10.93 13.94 -14.25
N VAL A 73 -10.54 14.79 -15.20
CA VAL A 73 -9.66 15.96 -14.94
C VAL A 73 -10.40 17.24 -14.52
N ASN A 74 -11.68 17.38 -14.89
CA ASN A 74 -12.42 18.66 -14.83
C ASN A 74 -13.52 18.70 -13.76
N ARG A 75 -13.46 17.86 -12.73
CA ARG A 75 -14.44 17.88 -11.62
C ARG A 75 -13.95 18.77 -10.49
N SER A 76 -14.90 19.28 -9.70
CA SER A 76 -14.60 20.10 -8.53
C SER A 76 -13.88 19.31 -7.44
N ASP A 77 -13.07 20.03 -6.66
CA ASP A 77 -12.34 19.47 -5.51
C ASP A 77 -13.28 18.85 -4.45
N GLU A 78 -14.54 19.30 -4.41
CA GLU A 78 -15.59 18.72 -3.57
C GLU A 78 -15.88 17.25 -3.89
N VAL A 79 -15.84 16.87 -5.18
CA VAL A 79 -16.07 15.49 -5.60
C VAL A 79 -14.92 14.59 -5.12
N TYR A 80 -13.69 15.05 -5.27
CA TYR A 80 -12.50 14.37 -4.77
C TYR A 80 -12.56 14.20 -3.25
N THR A 81 -12.92 15.26 -2.53
CA THR A 81 -13.04 15.23 -1.06
C THR A 81 -14.12 14.25 -0.61
N ARG A 82 -15.27 14.21 -1.29
CA ARG A 82 -16.36 13.26 -0.98
C ARG A 82 -15.95 11.81 -1.23
N VAL A 83 -15.28 11.53 -2.34
CA VAL A 83 -14.80 10.18 -2.68
C VAL A 83 -13.69 9.76 -1.70
N MET A 84 -12.76 10.66 -1.37
CA MET A 84 -11.74 10.45 -0.36
C MET A 84 -12.36 10.09 0.99
N PHE A 85 -13.33 10.88 1.47
CA PHE A 85 -13.99 10.61 2.74
C PHE A 85 -14.69 9.25 2.76
N ARG A 86 -15.43 8.89 1.70
CA ARG A 86 -16.10 7.57 1.61
C ARG A 86 -15.11 6.42 1.62
N LEU A 87 -14.06 6.48 0.81
CA LEU A 87 -13.03 5.44 0.76
C LEU A 87 -12.24 5.37 2.06
N GLN A 88 -12.04 6.51 2.72
CA GLN A 88 -11.39 6.60 4.02
C GLN A 88 -12.24 5.95 5.12
N CYS A 89 -13.56 6.17 5.13
CA CYS A 89 -14.47 5.46 6.02
C CYS A 89 -14.43 3.94 5.77
N ILE A 90 -14.42 3.50 4.52
CA ILE A 90 -14.30 2.08 4.17
C ILE A 90 -12.98 1.50 4.69
N GLY A 91 -11.86 2.18 4.43
CA GLY A 91 -10.54 1.76 4.94
C GLY A 91 -10.52 1.66 6.46
N PHE A 92 -11.14 2.61 7.15
CA PHE A 92 -11.24 2.62 8.61
C PHE A 92 -12.14 1.49 9.16
N ILE A 93 -13.26 1.19 8.49
CA ILE A 93 -14.11 0.05 8.83
C ILE A 93 -13.33 -1.26 8.67
N VAL A 94 -12.60 -1.43 7.56
CA VAL A 94 -11.76 -2.62 7.33
C VAL A 94 -10.67 -2.72 8.39
N PHE A 95 -10.01 -1.61 8.74
CA PHE A 95 -9.05 -1.56 9.84
C PHE A 95 -9.67 -2.06 11.16
N ILE A 96 -10.82 -1.52 11.56
CA ILE A 96 -11.52 -1.91 12.80
C ILE A 96 -11.86 -3.40 12.76
N LEU A 97 -12.44 -3.89 11.67
CA LEU A 97 -12.82 -5.29 11.54
C LEU A 97 -11.60 -6.21 11.66
N LEU A 98 -10.52 -5.93 10.92
CA LEU A 98 -9.30 -6.73 11.01
C LEU A 98 -8.66 -6.66 12.41
N PHE A 99 -8.66 -5.48 13.05
CA PHE A 99 -8.05 -5.31 14.36
C PHE A 99 -8.85 -6.01 15.48
N MET A 100 -10.17 -5.85 15.49
CA MET A 100 -11.05 -6.47 16.49
C MET A 100 -11.16 -7.98 16.31
N PHE A 101 -11.32 -8.44 15.06
CA PHE A 101 -11.47 -9.86 14.76
C PHE A 101 -10.14 -10.58 14.52
N ALA A 102 -8.99 -9.94 14.75
CA ALA A 102 -7.68 -10.54 14.51
C ALA A 102 -7.53 -11.92 15.14
N ASN A 103 -7.88 -12.07 16.42
CA ASN A 103 -7.79 -13.35 17.15
C ASN A 103 -8.69 -14.45 16.54
N MET A 104 -9.84 -14.07 15.99
CA MET A 104 -10.77 -15.02 15.37
C MET A 104 -10.27 -15.43 13.99
N ILE A 105 -9.81 -14.46 13.19
CA ILE A 105 -9.24 -14.69 11.87
C ILE A 105 -8.01 -15.60 11.97
N THR A 106 -7.10 -15.35 12.90
CA THR A 106 -5.88 -16.16 13.03
C THR A 106 -6.14 -17.56 13.57
N ARG A 107 -7.19 -17.76 14.38
CA ARG A 107 -7.67 -19.10 14.72
C ARG A 107 -8.19 -19.85 13.49
N TRP A 108 -8.89 -19.18 12.58
CA TRP A 108 -9.32 -19.79 11.31
C TRP A 108 -8.15 -20.07 10.36
N MET A 109 -7.07 -19.29 10.46
CA MET A 109 -5.81 -19.55 9.76
C MET A 109 -5.04 -20.74 10.36
N GLY A 110 -5.45 -21.26 11.52
CA GLY A 110 -4.80 -22.38 12.20
C GLY A 110 -3.68 -21.99 13.16
N ASP A 111 -3.39 -20.70 13.35
CA ASP A 111 -2.36 -20.23 14.28
C ASP A 111 -2.73 -18.90 14.93
N SER A 112 -3.16 -18.95 16.20
CA SER A 112 -3.53 -17.76 16.97
C SER A 112 -2.35 -16.82 17.28
N ASN A 113 -1.11 -17.30 17.23
CA ASN A 113 0.08 -16.48 17.52
C ASN A 113 0.32 -15.40 16.46
N LEU A 114 -0.34 -15.50 15.30
CA LEU A 114 -0.31 -14.49 14.25
C LEU A 114 -1.14 -13.23 14.60
N ALA A 115 -1.96 -13.27 15.66
CA ALA A 115 -2.90 -12.17 15.96
C ALA A 115 -2.22 -10.80 16.16
N PRO A 116 -1.08 -10.67 16.87
CA PRO A 116 -0.36 -9.40 16.97
C PRO A 116 0.10 -8.88 15.61
N MET A 117 0.63 -9.77 14.76
CA MET A 117 1.06 -9.38 13.40
C MET A 117 -0.11 -8.94 12.53
N LEU A 118 -1.26 -9.64 12.60
CA LEU A 118 -2.46 -9.25 11.87
C LEU A 118 -3.01 -7.89 12.32
N LYS A 119 -2.98 -7.62 13.64
CA LYS A 119 -3.34 -6.31 14.19
C LYS A 119 -2.43 -5.21 13.69
N MET A 120 -1.11 -5.44 13.65
CA MET A 120 -0.17 -4.46 13.10
C MET A 120 -0.39 -4.25 11.59
N ALA A 121 -0.68 -5.32 10.86
CA ALA A 121 -0.97 -5.28 9.43
C ALA A 121 -2.24 -4.45 9.10
N SER A 122 -3.25 -4.46 9.98
CA SER A 122 -4.50 -3.72 9.72
C SER A 122 -4.29 -2.21 9.66
N PHE A 123 -3.29 -1.65 10.34
CA PHE A 123 -2.97 -0.22 10.28
C PHE A 123 -2.68 0.27 8.87
N SER A 124 -2.24 -0.62 7.96
CA SER A 124 -2.03 -0.27 6.56
C SER A 124 -3.31 0.21 5.85
N PHE A 125 -4.49 -0.16 6.35
CA PHE A 125 -5.79 0.22 5.78
C PHE A 125 -6.23 1.64 6.17
N ILE A 126 -5.63 2.24 7.21
CA ILE A 126 -5.98 3.58 7.67
C ILE A 126 -5.67 4.63 6.61
N LEU A 127 -4.65 4.47 5.76
CA LEU A 127 -4.28 5.51 4.80
C LEU A 127 -4.77 5.24 3.36
N ILE A 128 -5.55 4.17 3.15
CA ILE A 128 -5.95 3.72 1.81
C ILE A 128 -6.74 4.78 1.05
N GLY A 129 -7.72 5.42 1.71
CA GLY A 129 -8.60 6.40 1.05
C GLY A 129 -7.83 7.64 0.59
N VAL A 130 -7.04 8.23 1.49
CA VAL A 130 -6.21 9.42 1.20
C VAL A 130 -5.19 9.12 0.10
N LEU A 131 -4.39 8.06 0.26
CA LEU A 131 -3.32 7.73 -0.69
C LEU A 131 -3.89 7.37 -2.07
N GLY A 132 -4.97 6.57 -2.10
CA GLY A 132 -5.60 6.15 -3.35
C GLY A 132 -6.19 7.32 -4.14
N VAL A 133 -6.91 8.23 -3.47
CA VAL A 133 -7.54 9.37 -4.15
C VAL A 133 -6.50 10.41 -4.56
N LEU A 134 -5.51 10.71 -3.72
CA LEU A 134 -4.46 11.67 -4.05
C LEU A 134 -3.64 11.20 -5.25
N ARG A 135 -3.25 9.92 -5.27
CA ARG A 135 -2.58 9.31 -6.43
C ARG A 135 -3.48 9.36 -7.67
N GLY A 136 -4.77 9.03 -7.53
CA GLY A 136 -5.74 9.11 -8.63
C GLY A 136 -5.92 10.53 -9.20
N PHE A 137 -5.89 11.56 -8.34
CA PHE A 137 -5.95 12.96 -8.76
C PHE A 137 -4.73 13.36 -9.61
N TYR A 138 -3.53 12.99 -9.20
CA TYR A 138 -2.32 13.28 -9.99
C TYR A 138 -2.24 12.41 -11.25
N GLN A 139 -2.72 11.16 -11.19
CA GLN A 139 -2.82 10.28 -12.36
C GLN A 139 -3.79 10.83 -13.40
N SER A 140 -4.96 11.37 -12.99
CA SER A 140 -5.91 11.97 -13.93
C SER A 140 -5.30 13.16 -14.67
N LYS A 141 -4.50 13.98 -13.97
CA LYS A 141 -3.75 15.12 -14.54
C LYS A 141 -2.51 14.73 -15.35
N GLN A 142 -2.25 13.44 -15.57
CA GLN A 142 -1.06 12.93 -16.26
C GLN A 142 0.26 13.28 -15.56
N VAL A 143 0.23 13.59 -14.26
CA VAL A 143 1.41 13.90 -13.44
C VAL A 143 1.80 12.65 -12.65
N MET A 144 2.44 11.70 -13.32
CA MET A 144 2.80 10.39 -12.74
C MET A 144 4.02 10.43 -11.81
N THR A 145 4.78 11.52 -11.83
CA THR A 145 5.96 11.72 -10.99
C THR A 145 5.62 11.76 -9.50
N ILE A 146 4.52 12.43 -9.12
CA ILE A 146 4.12 12.56 -7.72
C ILE A 146 3.69 11.20 -7.11
N PRO A 147 2.80 10.41 -7.75
CA PRO A 147 2.50 9.05 -7.32
C PRO A 147 3.74 8.16 -7.23
N ALA A 148 4.63 8.20 -8.22
CA ALA A 148 5.85 7.39 -8.25
C ALA A 148 6.77 7.68 -7.06
N ILE A 149 7.05 8.97 -6.80
CA ILE A 149 7.88 9.39 -5.66
C ILE A 149 7.21 9.00 -4.34
N SER A 150 5.89 9.20 -4.21
CA SER A 150 5.13 8.79 -3.01
C SER A 150 5.27 7.29 -2.73
N GLN A 151 5.19 6.44 -3.76
CA GLN A 151 5.34 4.99 -3.60
C GLN A 151 6.75 4.60 -3.16
N VAL A 152 7.79 5.21 -3.75
CA VAL A 152 9.18 4.94 -3.38
C VAL A 152 9.44 5.39 -1.94
N ILE A 153 9.00 6.58 -1.54
CA ILE A 153 9.14 7.09 -0.17
C ILE A 153 8.45 6.16 0.84
N GLU A 154 7.20 5.78 0.56
CA GLU A 154 6.45 4.86 1.43
C GLU A 154 7.20 3.53 1.60
N GLN A 155 7.77 3.00 0.51
CA GLN A 155 8.53 1.78 0.57
C GLN A 155 9.84 1.94 1.36
N VAL A 156 10.57 3.04 1.17
CA VAL A 156 11.79 3.32 1.93
C VAL A 156 11.48 3.38 3.42
N ILE A 157 10.44 4.12 3.82
CA ILE A 157 9.99 4.20 5.22
C ILE A 157 9.67 2.80 5.75
N ARG A 158 8.89 2.00 5.00
CA ARG A 158 8.52 0.63 5.38
C ARG A 158 9.76 -0.26 5.58
N VAL A 159 10.70 -0.24 4.65
CA VAL A 159 11.95 -1.00 4.73
C VAL A 159 12.77 -0.57 5.94
N SER A 160 12.95 0.74 6.14
CA SER A 160 13.69 1.27 7.28
C SER A 160 13.06 0.86 8.62
N LEU A 161 11.74 0.94 8.74
CA LEU A 161 11.03 0.49 9.95
C LEU A 161 11.20 -1.01 10.20
N ILE A 162 11.13 -1.84 9.16
CA ILE A 162 11.36 -3.29 9.30
C ILE A 162 12.79 -3.57 9.77
N ILE A 163 13.80 -2.92 9.17
CA ILE A 163 15.20 -3.11 9.55
C ILE A 163 15.45 -2.65 11.00
N VAL A 164 14.92 -1.49 11.39
CA VAL A 164 15.05 -0.99 12.77
C VAL A 164 14.37 -1.96 13.75
N ALA A 165 13.18 -2.46 13.42
CA ALA A 165 12.50 -3.45 14.25
C ALA A 165 13.33 -4.74 14.38
N ILE A 166 13.88 -5.24 13.28
CA ILE A 166 14.78 -6.42 13.32
C ILE A 166 15.95 -6.18 14.28
N ILE A 167 16.63 -5.03 14.18
CA ILE A 167 17.79 -4.71 15.04
C ILE A 167 17.40 -4.54 16.51
N MET A 168 16.23 -3.98 16.80
CA MET A 168 15.77 -3.78 18.19
C MET A 168 15.33 -5.07 18.88
N PHE A 169 14.87 -6.06 18.10
CA PHE A 169 14.33 -7.32 18.61
C PHE A 169 15.24 -8.54 18.33
N SER A 170 16.40 -8.31 17.71
CA SER A 170 17.52 -9.28 17.60
C SER A 170 18.44 -9.23 18.81
#